data_AF-A0A942N5I4-F1
#
_entry.id   AF-A0A942N5I4-F1
#
_cell.length_a   1.000
_cell.length_b   1.000
_cell.length_c   1.000
_cell.angle_alpha   90.00
_cell.angle_beta   90.00
_cell.angle_gamma   90.00
#
_symmetry.space_group_name_H-M   'P 1'
#
loop_
_entity.id
_entity.type
_entity.pdbx_description
1 polymer ?
#
loop_
_entity_poly.entity_id
_entity_poly.type
_entity_poly.pdbx_seq_one_letter_code
_entity_poly.pdbx_strand_id
1 'polypeptide(L)' 'MQRLIILLKNPNLTFTEIADTLHFSSQSFFSRYVKKTLGVSPSEYRQRMEG' A
#
# COMPACT_ATOMS: atom_id res chain seq x y z
N MET A 1 10.39 4.40 -1.35
CA MET A 1 9.24 5.20 -1.84
C MET A 1 8.80 4.81 -3.25
N GLN A 2 9.68 4.83 -4.26
CA GLN A 2 9.30 4.64 -5.68
C GLN A 2 8.48 3.36 -5.98
N ARG A 3 8.77 2.22 -5.32
CA ARG A 3 8.02 0.97 -5.54
C ARG A 3 6.65 0.92 -4.86
N LEU A 4 6.42 1.69 -3.79
CA LEU A 4 5.17 1.65 -3.02
C LEU A 4 3.97 1.98 -3.90
N ILE A 5 4.07 3.06 -4.68
CA ILE A 5 2.99 3.52 -5.55
C ILE A 5 2.69 2.51 -6.65
N ILE A 6 3.73 1.93 -7.26
CA ILE A 6 3.59 0.91 -8.32
C ILE A 6 2.85 -0.32 -7.78
N LEU A 7 3.24 -0.78 -6.59
CA LEU A 7 2.60 -1.94 -5.94
C LEU A 7 1.16 -1.64 -5.52
N LEU A 8 0.89 -0.44 -4.99
CA LEU A 8 -0.47 -0.02 -4.60
C LEU A 8 -1.45 0.08 -5.78
N LYS A 9 -0.96 0.48 -6.96
CA LYS A 9 -1.73 0.57 -8.21
C LYS A 9 -2.03 -0.79 -8.83
N ASN A 10 -1.39 -1.87 -8.39
CA ASN A 10 -1.68 -3.20 -8.90
C ASN A 10 -2.87 -3.80 -8.15
N PRO A 11 -4.05 -3.96 -8.78
CA PRO A 11 -5.23 -4.52 -8.12
C PRO A 11 -5.08 -6.02 -7.84
N ASN A 12 -4.17 -6.71 -8.54
CA ASN A 12 -3.91 -8.14 -8.35
C ASN A 12 -3.07 -8.44 -7.10
N LEU A 13 -2.49 -7.42 -6.47
CA LEU A 13 -1.73 -7.58 -5.23
C LEU A 13 -2.60 -7.25 -4.02
N THR A 14 -2.64 -8.14 -3.06
CA THR A 14 -3.19 -7.89 -1.73
C THR A 14 -2.27 -6.98 -0.92
N PHE A 15 -2.82 -6.27 0.08
CA PHE A 15 -1.99 -5.44 0.96
C PHE A 15 -0.98 -6.24 1.77
N THR A 16 -1.26 -7.52 2.03
CA THR A 16 -0.33 -8.45 2.69
C THR A 16 0.87 -8.73 1.79
N GLU A 17 0.64 -9.11 0.52
CA GLU A 17 1.74 -9.35 -0.43
C GLU A 17 2.60 -8.11 -0.67
N ILE A 18 1.98 -6.92 -0.70
CA ILE A 18 2.70 -5.65 -0.79
C ILE A 18 3.53 -5.40 0.47
N ALA A 19 2.98 -5.69 1.65
CA ALA A 19 3.69 -5.56 2.91
C ALA A 19 4.92 -6.49 2.95
N ASP A 20 4.74 -7.75 2.54
CA ASP A 20 5.81 -8.76 2.49
C ASP A 20 6.88 -8.39 1.47
N THR A 21 6.49 -7.92 0.28
CA THR A 21 7.40 -7.46 -0.79
C THR A 21 8.27 -6.28 -0.33
N LEU A 22 7.73 -5.44 0.55
CA LEU A 22 8.44 -4.29 1.12
C LEU A 22 9.09 -4.61 2.47
N HIS A 23 9.11 -5.88 2.87
CA HIS A 23 9.69 -6.38 4.12
C HIS A 23 9.11 -5.73 5.39
N PHE A 24 7.84 -5.37 5.37
CA PHE A 24 7.15 -4.96 6.58
C PHE A 24 6.80 -6.16 7.45
N SER A 25 6.97 -6.02 8.76
CA SER A 25 6.68 -7.09 9.72
C SER A 25 5.19 -7.44 9.83
N SER A 26 4.29 -6.61 9.28
CA SER A 26 2.86 -6.88 9.18
C SER A 26 2.15 -5.93 8.21
N GLN A 27 1.00 -6.36 7.68
CA GLN A 27 0.07 -5.52 6.91
C GLN A 27 -0.38 -4.27 7.70
N SER A 28 -0.57 -4.40 9.02
CA SER A 28 -0.96 -3.29 9.90
C SER A 28 0.11 -2.21 9.97
N PHE A 29 1.37 -2.61 10.11
CA PHE A 29 2.50 -1.69 10.12
C PHE A 29 2.69 -1.01 8.77
N PHE A 30 2.58 -1.77 7.68
CA PHE A 30 2.50 -1.24 6.32
C PHE A 30 1.40 -0.20 6.16
N SER A 31 0.16 -0.49 6.58
CA SER A 31 -0.98 0.41 6.44
C SER A 31 -0.77 1.74 7.18
N ARG A 32 -0.19 1.70 8.38
CA ARG A 32 0.20 2.91 9.14
C ARG A 32 1.30 3.70 8.42
N TYR A 33 2.30 3.01 7.88
CA TYR A 33 3.38 3.62 7.11
C TYR A 33 2.84 4.33 5.86
N VAL A 34 1.97 3.67 5.09
CA VAL A 34 1.34 4.24 3.89
C VAL A 34 0.51 5.47 4.25
N LYS A 35 -0.33 5.40 5.30
CA LYS A 35 -1.11 6.56 5.77
C LYS A 35 -0.22 7.73 6.18
N LYS A 36 0.88 7.47 6.89
CA LYS A 36 1.85 8.50 7.27
C LYS A 36 2.57 9.10 6.05
N THR A 37 2.84 8.29 5.04
CA THR A 37 3.59 8.69 3.84
C THR A 37 2.74 9.44 2.82
N LEU A 38 1.55 8.91 2.52
CA LEU A 38 0.67 9.38 1.44
C LEU A 38 -0.50 10.22 1.96
N GLY A 39 -0.66 10.34 3.28
CA GLY A 39 -1.78 11.04 3.91
C GLY A 39 -3.10 10.24 3.94
N VAL A 40 -3.16 9.09 3.27
CA VAL A 40 -4.38 8.26 3.10
C VAL A 40 -4.05 6.78 3.29
N SER A 41 -5.04 5.97 3.69
CA SER A 41 -4.85 4.53 3.80
C SER A 41 -4.56 3.88 2.43
N PRO A 42 -3.87 2.71 2.39
CA PRO A 42 -3.60 2.02 1.13
C PRO A 42 -4.88 1.64 0.36
N SER A 43 -5.97 1.35 1.07
CA SER A 43 -7.30 1.10 0.50
C SER A 43 -7.91 2.35 -0.13
N GLU A 44 -7.89 3.50 0.56
CA GLU A 44 -8.37 4.77 0.00
C GLU A 44 -7.53 5.18 -1.22
N TYR A 45 -6.22 4.96 -1.17
CA TYR A 45 -5.34 5.23 -2.31
C TYR A 45 -5.75 4.40 -3.52
N ARG A 46 -6.00 3.10 -3.35
CA ARG A 46 -6.41 2.20 -4.44
C ARG A 46 -7.77 2.61 -5.02
N GLN A 47 -8.74 2.90 -4.16
CA GLN A 47 -10.07 3.36 -4.57
C GLN A 47 -10.03 4.65 -5.42
N ARG A 48 -9.13 5.59 -5.09
CA ARG A 48 -8.94 6.83 -5.88
C ARG A 48 -8.33 6.61 -7.26
N MET A 49 -7.67 5.48 -7.49
CA MET A 49 -7.04 5.13 -8.76
C MET A 49 -7.94 4.25 -9.65
N GLU A 50 -9.07 3.78 -9.13
CA GLU A 50 -10.07 2.98 -9.86
C GLU A 50 -11.16 3.83 -10.53
N GLY A 51 -10.91 5.14 -10.69
CA GLY A 51 -11.72 6.07 -11.51
C GLY A 51 -10.97 6.48 -12.77
#